data_AF-A0A0V0U349-F1
#
_entry.id   AF-A0A0V0U349-F1
#
_cell.length_a   1.000
_cell.length_b   1.000
_cell.length_c   1.000
_cell.angle_alpha   90.00
_cell.angle_beta   90.00
_cell.angle_gamma   90.00
#
_symmetry.space_group_name_H-M   'P 1'
#
loop_
_entity.id
_entity.type
_entity.pdbx_description
1 polymer ?
#
loop_
_entity_poly.entity_id
_entity_poly.type
_entity_poly.pdbx_seq_one_letter_code
_entity_poly.pdbx_strand_id
1 'polypeptide(L)'
;MSIYIIGYLSFLDVSRSLSENVTGIISAKAGTQCSVTTTLNYSVGQFNMAVASTVGVPASMLAATCVFSSANKSNIVGTTMKFGTMGLIWSHTQQHTVSNTSIQSVVQLHYPVGAYFSIKVKRANQVYQMNFTLFEDEFGTEALGIALLLQLATYSLHRFILKPCIKKIWNKFMKPSYDDDVKYSTNQAKHEEHEALIQLMRKEAVRLTAAEEQRKGLVITDASYGCNRPNDINVTVPLQLLVRNSKLIIQKDVDKNSLNGFYDPFPYEQKWLKIRYKFRDHLHECIISEHDAVEIPKQ
;
A
#
# COMPACT_ATOMS: atom_id res chain seq x y z
N MET A 1 -34.86 -0.58 -24.50
CA MET A 1 -34.67 -0.42 -25.95
C MET A 1 -34.49 1.05 -26.21
N SER A 2 -33.32 1.44 -26.73
CA SER A 2 -33.03 2.83 -27.05
C SER A 2 -32.70 2.93 -28.54
N ILE A 3 -33.36 3.84 -29.23
CA ILE A 3 -33.19 4.08 -30.67
C ILE A 3 -32.67 5.50 -30.83
N TYR A 4 -31.53 5.66 -31.48
CA TYR A 4 -30.93 6.95 -31.77
C TYR A 4 -30.79 7.11 -33.29
N ILE A 5 -31.30 8.23 -33.80
CA ILE A 5 -31.19 8.61 -35.22
C ILE A 5 -30.37 9.90 -35.27
N ILE A 6 -29.19 9.85 -35.87
CA ILE A 6 -28.32 11.02 -36.08
C ILE A 6 -28.00 11.08 -37.58
N GLY A 7 -28.75 11.90 -38.32
CA GLY A 7 -28.64 11.98 -39.79
C GLY A 7 -29.06 10.66 -40.46
N TYR A 8 -28.25 10.17 -41.41
CA TYR A 8 -28.48 8.88 -42.11
C TYR A 8 -28.00 7.64 -41.34
N LEU A 9 -27.49 7.81 -40.12
CA LEU A 9 -27.07 6.70 -39.26
C LEU A 9 -28.14 6.40 -38.22
N SER A 10 -28.58 5.14 -38.22
CA SER A 10 -29.52 4.60 -37.23
C SER A 10 -28.78 3.61 -36.33
N PHE A 11 -28.90 3.81 -35.02
CA PHE A 11 -28.36 2.92 -34.00
C PHE A 11 -29.50 2.36 -33.16
N LEU A 12 -29.51 1.03 -33.01
CA LEU A 12 -30.45 0.29 -32.18
C LEU A 12 -29.65 -0.50 -31.15
N ASP A 13 -29.86 -0.21 -29.88
CA ASP A 13 -29.30 -0.98 -28.77
C ASP A 13 -30.40 -1.61 -27.93
N VAL A 14 -30.34 -2.93 -27.80
CA VAL A 14 -31.24 -3.73 -26.98
C VAL A 14 -30.40 -4.53 -26.00
N SER A 15 -30.48 -4.16 -24.72
CA SER A 15 -29.90 -4.96 -23.62
C SER A 15 -31.00 -5.68 -22.85
N ARG A 16 -30.70 -6.91 -22.44
CA ARG A 16 -31.58 -7.73 -21.60
C ARG A 16 -30.75 -8.59 -20.65
N SER A 17 -31.11 -8.57 -19.37
CA SER A 17 -30.57 -9.55 -18.41
C SER A 17 -31.22 -10.92 -18.69
N LEU A 18 -30.40 -11.92 -18.96
CA LEU A 18 -30.81 -13.30 -19.26
C LEU A 18 -30.74 -14.17 -17.99
N SER A 19 -29.86 -13.82 -17.06
CA SER A 19 -29.67 -14.44 -15.75
C SER A 19 -29.10 -13.39 -14.79
N GLU A 20 -29.06 -13.68 -13.49
CA GLU A 20 -28.49 -12.80 -12.46
C GLU A 20 -27.07 -12.33 -12.82
N ASN A 21 -26.27 -13.22 -13.41
CA ASN A 21 -24.89 -12.97 -13.77
C ASN A 21 -24.66 -12.81 -15.28
N VAL A 22 -25.71 -12.85 -16.13
CA VAL A 22 -25.59 -12.79 -17.59
C VAL A 22 -26.46 -11.69 -18.18
N THR A 23 -25.83 -10.80 -18.95
CA THR A 23 -26.51 -9.75 -19.72
C THR A 23 -26.22 -9.91 -21.20
N GLY A 24 -27.28 -10.07 -22.00
CA GLY A 24 -27.20 -10.04 -23.45
C GLY A 24 -27.42 -8.62 -23.97
N ILE A 25 -26.63 -8.22 -24.97
CA ILE A 25 -26.74 -6.93 -25.65
C ILE A 25 -26.71 -7.20 -27.15
N ILE A 26 -27.69 -6.68 -27.87
CA ILE A 26 -27.72 -6.67 -29.34
C ILE A 26 -27.64 -5.21 -29.77
N SER A 27 -26.60 -4.88 -30.52
CA SER A 27 -26.31 -3.56 -31.05
C SER A 27 -26.32 -3.62 -32.56
N ALA A 28 -27.31 -2.99 -33.20
CA ALA A 28 -27.41 -2.89 -34.65
C ALA A 28 -27.09 -1.45 -35.09
N LYS A 29 -26.16 -1.34 -36.03
CA LYS A 29 -25.76 -0.09 -36.69
C LYS A 29 -26.18 -0.17 -38.15
N ALA A 30 -26.96 0.79 -38.60
CA ALA A 30 -27.38 0.95 -40.00
C ALA A 30 -26.94 2.32 -40.52
N GLY A 31 -26.42 2.37 -41.75
CA GLY A 31 -25.86 3.56 -42.38
C GLY A 31 -24.97 3.18 -43.56
N THR A 32 -23.89 3.93 -43.81
CA THR A 32 -22.89 3.58 -44.84
C THR A 32 -22.11 2.30 -44.52
N GLN A 33 -22.03 1.92 -43.24
CA GLN A 33 -21.52 0.64 -42.75
C GLN A 33 -22.58 0.01 -41.86
N CYS A 34 -23.02 -1.19 -42.23
CA CYS A 34 -24.04 -1.93 -41.51
C CYS A 34 -23.41 -3.06 -40.72
N SER A 35 -23.71 -3.15 -39.43
CA SER A 35 -23.23 -4.23 -38.58
C SER A 35 -24.20 -4.55 -37.46
N VAL A 36 -24.31 -5.82 -37.12
CA VAL A 36 -25.07 -6.32 -35.98
C VAL A 36 -24.09 -7.01 -35.04
N THR A 37 -24.00 -6.51 -33.82
CA THR A 37 -23.15 -7.06 -32.76
C THR A 37 -24.00 -7.68 -31.68
N THR A 38 -23.87 -8.98 -31.48
CA THR A 38 -24.47 -9.71 -30.36
C THR A 38 -23.41 -9.97 -29.32
N THR A 39 -23.58 -9.42 -28.11
CA THR A 39 -22.64 -9.56 -26.98
C THR A 39 -23.33 -10.24 -25.81
N LEU A 40 -22.67 -11.24 -25.24
CA LEU A 40 -23.04 -11.91 -24.01
C LEU A 40 -22.00 -11.58 -22.95
N ASN A 41 -22.40 -10.84 -21.92
CA ASN A 41 -21.56 -10.49 -20.79
C ASN A 41 -21.91 -11.37 -19.59
N TYR A 42 -20.92 -12.04 -19.03
CA TYR A 42 -20.99 -12.80 -17.79
C TYR A 42 -20.13 -12.12 -16.73
N SER A 43 -20.69 -11.79 -15.58
CA SER A 43 -19.97 -11.10 -14.50
C SER A 43 -20.25 -11.79 -13.18
N VAL A 44 -19.20 -12.28 -12.51
CA VAL A 44 -19.29 -12.90 -11.19
C VAL A 44 -18.12 -12.42 -10.33
N GLY A 45 -18.44 -11.62 -9.32
CA GLY A 45 -17.48 -11.10 -8.34
C GLY A 45 -16.32 -10.36 -9.00
N GLN A 46 -15.16 -11.02 -9.03
CA GLN A 46 -13.90 -10.49 -9.57
C GLN A 46 -13.67 -10.83 -11.04
N PHE A 47 -14.44 -11.76 -11.60
CA PHE A 47 -14.29 -12.26 -12.96
C PHE A 47 -15.39 -11.71 -13.87
N ASN A 48 -14.98 -11.22 -15.04
CA ASN A 48 -15.88 -10.78 -16.09
C ASN A 48 -15.46 -11.47 -17.40
N MET A 49 -16.41 -12.04 -18.11
CA MET A 49 -16.21 -12.64 -19.41
C MET A 49 -17.22 -12.04 -20.39
N ALA A 50 -16.80 -11.76 -21.61
CA ALA A 50 -17.67 -11.28 -22.66
C ALA A 50 -17.39 -12.04 -23.96
N VAL A 51 -18.44 -12.52 -24.61
CA VAL A 51 -18.37 -13.09 -25.95
C VAL A 51 -19.19 -12.22 -26.88
N ALA A 52 -18.59 -11.69 -27.93
CA ALA A 52 -19.25 -10.84 -28.91
C ALA A 52 -19.11 -11.41 -30.32
N SER A 53 -20.18 -11.35 -31.09
CA SER A 53 -20.22 -11.69 -32.51
C SER A 53 -20.73 -10.48 -33.28
N THR A 54 -19.85 -9.83 -34.03
CA THR A 54 -20.16 -8.72 -34.92
C THR A 54 -20.21 -9.25 -36.35
N VAL A 55 -21.36 -9.15 -37.00
CA VAL A 55 -21.53 -9.48 -38.42
C VAL A 55 -21.88 -8.20 -39.16
N GLY A 56 -21.09 -7.83 -40.16
CA GLY A 56 -21.29 -6.58 -40.85
C GLY A 56 -20.28 -6.31 -41.97
N VAL A 57 -20.53 -5.22 -42.69
CA VAL A 57 -19.67 -4.69 -43.74
C VAL A 57 -19.03 -3.42 -43.20
N PRO A 58 -17.68 -3.29 -43.24
CA PRO A 58 -16.73 -4.08 -44.02
C PRO A 58 -16.13 -5.33 -43.34
N ALA A 59 -16.36 -5.55 -42.04
CA ALA A 59 -15.72 -6.65 -41.31
C ALA A 59 -16.69 -7.41 -40.39
N SER A 60 -16.52 -8.72 -40.35
CA SER A 60 -17.22 -9.62 -39.43
C SER A 60 -16.20 -10.25 -38.48
N MET A 61 -16.50 -10.26 -37.18
CA MET A 61 -15.57 -10.63 -36.12
C MET A 61 -16.28 -11.36 -34.98
N LEU A 62 -15.62 -12.38 -34.45
CA LEU A 62 -15.91 -13.01 -33.17
C LEU A 62 -14.88 -12.50 -32.16
N ALA A 63 -15.31 -12.17 -30.95
CA ALA A 63 -14.46 -11.70 -29.88
C ALA A 63 -14.78 -12.41 -28.57
N ALA A 64 -13.76 -12.88 -27.87
CA ALA A 64 -13.83 -13.41 -26.51
C ALA A 64 -12.92 -12.58 -25.60
N THR A 65 -13.49 -12.03 -24.54
CA THR A 65 -12.80 -11.17 -23.59
C THR A 65 -12.92 -11.76 -22.19
N CYS A 66 -11.81 -11.89 -21.48
CA CYS A 66 -11.78 -12.32 -20.08
C CYS A 66 -11.04 -11.26 -19.27
N VAL A 67 -11.69 -10.71 -18.25
CA VAL A 67 -11.16 -9.67 -17.38
C VAL A 67 -11.25 -10.12 -15.92
N PHE A 68 -10.11 -10.15 -15.26
CA PHE A 68 -9.96 -10.41 -13.85
C PHE A 68 -9.63 -9.11 -13.13
N SER A 69 -10.46 -8.72 -12.18
CA SER A 69 -10.25 -7.56 -11.31
C SER A 69 -9.92 -8.04 -9.91
N SER A 70 -8.92 -7.44 -9.26
CA SER A 70 -8.63 -7.69 -7.85
C SER A 70 -9.78 -7.18 -6.96
N ALA A 71 -9.93 -7.70 -5.74
CA ALA A 71 -10.97 -7.34 -4.77
C ALA A 71 -11.12 -5.82 -4.58
N ASN A 72 -9.99 -5.09 -4.50
CA ASN A 72 -9.97 -3.64 -4.33
C ASN A 72 -10.06 -2.85 -5.65
N LYS A 73 -10.28 -3.53 -6.79
CA LYS A 73 -10.25 -2.97 -8.18
C LYS A 73 -8.98 -2.19 -8.54
N SER A 74 -7.92 -2.31 -7.74
CA SER A 74 -6.62 -1.65 -7.96
C SER A 74 -5.82 -2.29 -9.08
N ASN A 75 -6.00 -3.59 -9.30
CA ASN A 75 -5.36 -4.33 -10.39
C ASN A 75 -6.42 -4.97 -11.26
N ILE A 76 -6.38 -4.69 -12.55
CA ILE A 76 -7.28 -5.26 -13.54
C ILE A 76 -6.42 -5.86 -14.65
N VAL A 77 -6.63 -7.14 -14.93
CA VAL A 77 -5.94 -7.88 -15.99
C VAL A 77 -6.98 -8.39 -16.96
N GLY A 78 -6.89 -7.98 -18.22
CA GLY A 78 -7.79 -8.37 -19.29
C GLY A 78 -7.05 -9.06 -20.42
N THR A 79 -7.62 -10.12 -20.97
CA THR A 79 -7.17 -10.74 -22.21
C THR A 79 -8.34 -10.75 -23.18
N THR A 80 -8.12 -10.31 -24.42
CA THR A 80 -9.13 -10.30 -25.46
C THR A 80 -8.57 -10.95 -26.71
N MET A 81 -9.29 -11.93 -27.21
CA MET A 81 -9.03 -12.60 -28.47
C MET A 81 -10.14 -12.22 -29.43
N LYS A 82 -9.80 -11.71 -30.62
CA LYS A 82 -10.75 -11.45 -31.70
C LYS A 82 -10.28 -12.18 -32.94
N PHE A 83 -11.20 -12.75 -33.68
CA PHE A 83 -10.95 -13.48 -34.92
C PHE A 83 -12.02 -13.09 -35.93
N GLY A 84 -11.63 -12.74 -37.14
CA GLY A 84 -12.59 -12.33 -38.15
C GLY A 84 -12.00 -12.19 -39.54
N THR A 85 -12.76 -11.54 -40.42
CA THR A 85 -12.37 -11.31 -41.82
C THR A 85 -11.11 -10.46 -41.97
N MET A 86 -10.75 -9.69 -40.94
CA MET A 86 -9.53 -8.86 -40.90
C MET A 86 -8.36 -9.53 -40.17
N GLY A 87 -8.47 -10.84 -39.88
CA GLY A 87 -7.42 -11.61 -39.23
C GLY A 87 -7.65 -11.85 -37.73
N LEU A 88 -6.57 -12.16 -37.02
CA LEU A 88 -6.57 -12.51 -35.61
C LEU A 88 -5.98 -11.36 -34.79
N ILE A 89 -6.73 -10.86 -33.82
CA ILE A 89 -6.30 -9.83 -32.88
C ILE A 89 -6.26 -10.44 -31.49
N TRP A 90 -5.07 -10.65 -30.98
CA TRP A 90 -4.85 -11.00 -29.59
C TRP A 90 -4.41 -9.76 -28.82
N SER A 91 -4.96 -9.54 -27.62
CA SER A 91 -4.56 -8.41 -26.79
C SER A 91 -4.55 -8.75 -25.31
N HIS A 92 -3.54 -8.25 -24.62
CA HIS A 92 -3.38 -8.36 -23.18
C HIS A 92 -3.27 -6.97 -22.58
N THR A 93 -4.17 -6.70 -21.64
CA THR A 93 -4.31 -5.43 -20.97
C THR A 93 -4.02 -5.62 -19.49
N GLN A 94 -3.10 -4.84 -18.95
CA GLN A 94 -2.86 -4.79 -17.52
C GLN A 94 -3.01 -3.34 -17.05
N GLN A 95 -3.93 -3.11 -16.12
CA GLN A 95 -4.18 -1.82 -15.52
C GLN A 95 -3.93 -1.86 -14.02
N HIS A 96 -3.13 -0.91 -13.55
CA HIS A 96 -2.88 -0.66 -12.13
C HIS A 96 -3.37 0.73 -11.76
N THR A 97 -4.28 0.82 -10.81
CA THR A 97 -4.89 2.05 -10.31
C THR A 97 -4.45 2.28 -8.87
N VAL A 98 -3.81 3.43 -8.63
CA VAL A 98 -3.37 3.89 -7.30
C VAL A 98 -3.98 5.25 -7.04
N SER A 99 -4.87 5.32 -6.05
CA SER A 99 -5.64 6.53 -5.69
C SER A 99 -6.33 7.16 -6.91
N ASN A 100 -5.78 8.24 -7.47
CA ASN A 100 -6.34 9.00 -8.61
C ASN A 100 -5.53 8.87 -9.91
N THR A 101 -4.55 7.97 -9.95
CA THR A 101 -3.72 7.70 -11.13
C THR A 101 -3.90 6.25 -11.56
N SER A 102 -4.27 6.02 -12.82
CA SER A 102 -4.31 4.67 -13.41
C SER A 102 -3.28 4.57 -14.53
N ILE A 103 -2.47 3.51 -14.48
CA ILE A 103 -1.46 3.17 -15.47
C ILE A 103 -1.91 1.88 -16.13
N GLN A 104 -2.11 1.92 -17.45
CA GLN A 104 -2.53 0.79 -18.25
C GLN A 104 -1.47 0.50 -19.32
N SER A 105 -1.06 -0.75 -19.38
CA SER A 105 -0.19 -1.32 -20.40
C SER A 105 -1.03 -2.24 -21.28
N VAL A 106 -0.96 -2.08 -22.59
CA VAL A 106 -1.68 -2.91 -23.55
C VAL A 106 -0.70 -3.44 -24.58
N VAL A 107 -0.66 -4.76 -24.74
CA VAL A 107 0.10 -5.46 -25.78
C VAL A 107 -0.92 -6.03 -26.75
N GLN A 108 -0.77 -5.76 -28.04
CA GLN A 108 -1.69 -6.25 -29.06
C GLN A 108 -0.92 -6.87 -30.23
N LEU A 109 -1.32 -8.07 -30.62
CA LEU A 109 -0.85 -8.75 -31.81
C LEU A 109 -2.01 -8.76 -32.82
N HIS A 110 -1.80 -8.20 -33.99
CA HIS A 110 -2.75 -8.22 -35.09
C HIS A 110 -2.14 -9.03 -36.23
N TYR A 111 -2.53 -10.28 -36.39
CA TYR A 111 -2.06 -11.12 -37.48
C TYR A 111 -2.99 -10.97 -38.71
N PRO A 112 -2.46 -10.69 -39.92
CA PRO A 112 -1.03 -10.66 -40.29
C PRO A 112 -0.33 -9.29 -40.17
N VAL A 113 -1.03 -8.22 -39.81
CA VAL A 113 -0.58 -6.81 -39.92
C VAL A 113 0.65 -6.43 -39.08
N GLY A 114 0.74 -6.83 -37.82
CA GLY A 114 1.84 -6.41 -36.93
C GLY A 114 1.54 -6.47 -35.43
N ALA A 115 2.49 -5.99 -34.63
CA ALA A 115 2.38 -5.96 -33.17
C ALA A 115 2.54 -4.54 -32.61
N TYR A 116 1.73 -4.22 -31.61
CA TYR A 116 1.64 -2.89 -31.02
C TYR A 116 1.72 -2.97 -29.51
N PHE A 117 2.37 -1.97 -28.93
CA PHE A 117 2.46 -1.77 -27.50
C PHE A 117 1.98 -0.36 -27.15
N SER A 118 1.02 -0.26 -26.24
CA SER A 118 0.45 1.02 -25.83
C SER A 118 0.56 1.20 -24.33
N ILE A 119 1.07 2.35 -23.90
CA ILE A 119 1.02 2.80 -22.52
C ILE A 119 0.00 3.93 -22.42
N LYS A 120 -0.97 3.78 -21.51
CA LYS A 120 -1.98 4.80 -21.17
C LYS A 120 -1.86 5.15 -19.69
N VAL A 121 -1.60 6.41 -19.37
CA VAL A 121 -1.61 6.93 -18.00
C VAL A 121 -2.75 7.93 -17.88
N LYS A 122 -3.73 7.64 -17.01
CA LYS A 122 -4.77 8.61 -16.63
C LYS A 122 -4.44 9.17 -15.25
N ARG A 123 -4.35 10.49 -15.13
CA ARG A 123 -4.18 11.18 -13.86
C ARG A 123 -5.24 12.27 -13.75
N ALA A 124 -6.12 12.15 -12.75
CA ALA A 124 -7.28 13.04 -12.61
C ALA A 124 -8.09 13.15 -13.92
N ASN A 125 -8.10 14.32 -14.57
CA ASN A 125 -8.85 14.56 -15.81
C ASN A 125 -7.99 14.55 -17.10
N GLN A 126 -6.71 14.14 -16.99
CA GLN A 126 -5.79 14.09 -18.13
C GLN A 126 -5.45 12.63 -18.48
N VAL A 127 -5.40 12.33 -19.78
CA VAL A 127 -5.06 11.01 -20.32
C VAL A 127 -3.86 11.14 -21.25
N TYR A 128 -2.73 10.58 -20.84
CA TYR A 128 -1.52 10.48 -21.65
C TYR A 128 -1.44 9.09 -22.29
N GLN A 129 -1.38 9.01 -23.61
CA GLN A 129 -1.27 7.75 -24.33
C GLN A 129 -0.08 7.80 -25.29
N MET A 130 0.76 6.78 -25.22
CA MET A 130 1.87 6.54 -26.16
C MET A 130 1.68 5.16 -26.79
N ASN A 131 1.74 5.09 -28.12
CA ASN A 131 1.67 3.84 -28.86
C ASN A 131 3.01 3.63 -29.55
N PHE A 132 3.54 2.43 -29.44
CA PHE A 132 4.77 1.97 -30.04
C PHE A 132 4.41 0.84 -31.01
N THR A 133 4.73 1.02 -32.28
CA THR A 133 4.66 -0.05 -33.26
C THR A 133 5.94 -0.86 -33.15
N LEU A 134 5.81 -2.16 -32.86
CA LEU A 134 6.97 -3.05 -32.68
C LEU A 134 7.38 -3.70 -34.00
N PHE A 135 6.40 -4.04 -34.83
CA PHE A 135 6.59 -4.69 -36.12
C PHE A 135 5.55 -4.22 -37.13
N GLU A 136 5.96 -3.99 -38.37
CA GLU A 136 5.15 -3.30 -39.40
C GLU A 136 4.89 -4.13 -40.68
N ASP A 137 5.31 -5.41 -40.73
CA ASP A 137 5.21 -6.24 -41.94
C ASP A 137 4.30 -7.49 -41.77
N GLU A 138 3.87 -8.09 -42.89
CA GLU A 138 3.15 -9.37 -42.88
C GLU A 138 4.09 -10.52 -42.47
N PHE A 139 3.84 -11.13 -41.31
CA PHE A 139 4.61 -12.28 -40.82
C PHE A 139 3.89 -13.60 -41.12
N GLY A 140 4.64 -14.64 -41.51
CA GLY A 140 4.11 -15.99 -41.79
C GLY A 140 3.76 -16.82 -40.53
N THR A 141 3.80 -18.15 -40.62
CA THR A 141 3.56 -19.08 -39.49
C THR A 141 4.50 -18.89 -38.29
N GLU A 142 5.61 -18.20 -38.50
CA GLU A 142 6.57 -17.77 -37.48
C GLU A 142 5.96 -16.77 -36.47
N ALA A 143 4.85 -16.10 -36.84
CA ALA A 143 4.14 -15.14 -36.01
C ALA A 143 3.60 -15.73 -34.69
N LEU A 144 3.23 -17.02 -34.67
CA LEU A 144 2.77 -17.68 -33.44
C LEU A 144 3.92 -17.86 -32.45
N GLY A 145 5.13 -18.18 -32.94
CA GLY A 145 6.33 -18.24 -32.12
C GLY A 145 6.71 -16.86 -31.58
N ILE A 146 6.68 -15.84 -32.44
CA ILE A 146 6.95 -14.44 -32.05
C ILE A 146 5.92 -13.94 -31.04
N ALA A 147 4.64 -14.28 -31.19
CA ALA A 147 3.59 -13.92 -30.23
C ALA A 147 3.81 -14.53 -28.84
N LEU A 148 4.15 -15.82 -28.79
CA LEU A 148 4.49 -16.52 -27.55
C LEU A 148 5.73 -15.89 -26.88
N LEU A 149 6.75 -15.58 -27.67
CA LEU A 149 7.95 -14.90 -27.19
C LEU A 149 7.65 -13.48 -26.69
N LEU A 150 6.79 -12.73 -27.38
CA LEU A 150 6.38 -11.38 -26.97
C LEU A 150 5.56 -11.40 -25.67
N GLN A 151 4.73 -12.41 -25.47
CA GLN A 151 3.99 -12.62 -24.22
C GLN A 151 4.94 -12.89 -23.05
N LEU A 152 5.91 -13.79 -23.25
CA LEU A 152 6.92 -14.09 -22.23
C LEU A 152 7.81 -12.89 -21.95
N ALA A 153 8.19 -12.13 -22.98
CA ALA A 153 8.99 -10.92 -22.86
C ALA A 153 8.24 -9.83 -22.08
N THR A 154 6.95 -9.61 -22.36
CA THR A 154 6.13 -8.60 -21.67
C THR A 154 5.85 -8.97 -20.22
N TYR A 155 5.56 -10.24 -19.92
CA TYR A 155 5.46 -10.73 -18.55
C TYR A 155 6.78 -10.57 -17.77
N SER A 156 7.90 -10.93 -18.41
CA SER A 156 9.24 -10.83 -17.81
C SER A 156 9.62 -9.37 -17.60
N LEU A 157 9.40 -8.50 -18.57
CA LEU A 157 9.62 -7.06 -18.47
C LEU A 157 8.81 -6.46 -17.31
N HIS A 158 7.54 -6.85 -17.18
CA HIS A 158 6.71 -6.38 -16.08
C HIS A 158 7.21 -6.85 -14.71
N ARG A 159 7.55 -8.14 -14.58
CA ARG A 159 7.96 -8.74 -13.30
C ARG A 159 9.37 -8.35 -12.87
N PHE A 160 10.32 -8.30 -13.81
CA PHE A 160 11.75 -8.12 -13.54
C PHE A 160 12.27 -6.71 -13.75
N ILE A 161 11.60 -5.87 -14.55
CA ILE A 161 12.07 -4.49 -14.80
C ILE A 161 11.08 -3.48 -14.22
N LEU A 162 9.81 -3.52 -14.64
CA LEU A 162 8.83 -2.50 -14.21
C LEU A 162 8.56 -2.58 -12.71
N LYS A 163 8.26 -3.75 -12.14
CA LYS A 163 8.04 -3.88 -10.68
C LYS A 163 9.23 -3.38 -9.85
N PRO A 164 10.49 -3.80 -10.08
CA PRO A 164 11.61 -3.31 -9.29
C PRO A 164 12.00 -1.87 -9.61
N CYS A 165 11.93 -1.39 -10.86
CA CYS A 165 12.18 0.03 -11.16
C CYS A 165 11.13 0.92 -10.53
N ILE A 166 9.84 0.59 -10.63
CA ILE A 166 8.77 1.34 -9.98
C ILE A 166 8.96 1.30 -8.47
N LYS A 167 9.27 0.15 -7.88
CA LYS A 167 9.60 0.05 -6.44
C LYS A 167 10.81 0.91 -6.07
N LYS A 168 11.85 0.96 -6.91
CA LYS A 168 13.07 1.74 -6.66
C LYS A 168 12.81 3.25 -6.82
N ILE A 169 12.04 3.66 -7.81
CA ILE A 169 11.58 5.04 -8.03
C ILE A 169 10.65 5.46 -6.90
N TRP A 170 9.65 4.65 -6.56
CA TRP A 170 8.72 4.89 -5.45
C TRP A 170 9.46 4.95 -4.12
N ASN A 171 10.42 4.06 -3.87
CA ASN A 171 11.27 4.13 -2.69
C ASN A 171 12.18 5.38 -2.69
N LYS A 172 12.64 5.84 -3.86
CA LYS A 172 13.52 7.01 -3.97
C LYS A 172 12.78 8.34 -3.87
N PHE A 173 11.52 8.40 -4.32
CA PHE A 173 10.71 9.63 -4.36
C PHE A 173 9.63 9.73 -3.27
N MET A 174 9.10 8.61 -2.76
CA MET A 174 8.00 8.60 -1.78
C MET A 174 8.40 8.11 -0.37
N LYS A 175 9.57 7.46 -0.20
CA LYS A 175 10.02 6.96 1.12
C LYS A 175 10.96 7.86 1.95
N PRO A 176 11.75 8.83 1.44
CA PRO A 176 12.74 9.47 2.31
C PRO A 176 12.26 10.69 3.13
N SER A 177 11.04 11.23 2.95
CA SER A 177 10.72 12.55 3.53
C SER A 177 9.33 12.71 4.16
N TYR A 178 8.39 11.77 3.97
CA TYR A 178 7.06 11.94 4.60
C TYR A 178 6.92 11.22 5.95
N ASP A 179 7.48 10.01 6.10
CA ASP A 179 7.32 9.21 7.33
C ASP A 179 8.44 9.42 8.36
N ASP A 180 9.65 9.79 7.94
CA ASP A 180 10.77 10.04 8.86
C ASP A 180 10.70 11.47 9.41
N ASP A 181 10.53 12.51 8.59
CA ASP A 181 10.51 13.91 9.05
C ASP A 181 9.38 14.19 10.06
N VAL A 182 8.21 13.58 9.88
CA VAL A 182 7.07 13.66 10.82
C VAL A 182 7.38 12.90 12.12
N LYS A 183 8.05 11.75 12.06
CA LYS A 183 8.42 10.98 13.26
C LYS A 183 9.55 11.66 14.04
N TYR A 184 10.56 12.20 13.37
CA TYR A 184 11.66 12.94 14.02
C TYR A 184 11.13 14.22 14.67
N SER A 185 10.30 15.01 13.98
CA SER A 185 9.71 16.22 14.56
C SER A 185 8.77 15.92 15.74
N THR A 186 7.95 14.87 15.64
CA THR A 186 7.06 14.46 16.75
C THR A 186 7.84 13.95 17.96
N ASN A 187 8.91 13.16 17.73
CA ASN A 187 9.78 12.68 18.80
C ASN A 187 10.58 13.82 19.44
N GLN A 188 11.00 14.81 18.65
CA GLN A 188 11.69 15.99 19.14
C GLN A 188 10.78 16.85 20.03
N ALA A 189 9.53 17.11 19.60
CA ALA A 189 8.56 17.82 20.43
C ALA A 189 8.31 17.10 21.77
N LYS A 190 8.13 15.78 21.76
CA LYS A 190 7.98 14.98 22.99
C LYS A 190 9.22 15.01 23.88
N HIS A 191 10.41 15.05 23.28
CA HIS A 191 11.66 15.18 24.03
C HIS A 191 11.75 16.55 24.72
N GLU A 192 11.40 17.62 24.03
CA GLU A 192 11.34 18.99 24.59
C GLU A 192 10.32 19.09 25.73
N GLU A 193 9.12 18.50 25.55
CA GLU A 193 8.09 18.41 26.59
C GLU A 193 8.60 17.64 27.82
N HIS A 194 9.28 16.52 27.61
CA HIS A 194 9.89 15.71 28.66
C HIS A 194 10.97 16.49 29.44
N GLU A 195 11.88 17.17 28.74
CA GLU A 195 12.91 17.98 29.39
C GLU A 195 12.31 19.12 30.22
N ALA A 196 11.30 19.81 29.67
CA ALA A 196 10.58 20.87 30.40
C ALA A 196 9.92 20.32 31.67
N LEU A 197 9.29 19.14 31.60
CA LEU A 197 8.67 18.50 32.75
C LEU A 197 9.70 18.10 33.82
N ILE A 198 10.86 17.57 33.41
CA ILE A 198 11.97 17.25 34.33
C ILE A 198 12.46 18.51 35.05
N GLN A 199 12.56 19.64 34.35
CA GLN A 199 12.99 20.90 34.97
C GLN A 199 12.00 21.35 36.06
N LEU A 200 10.69 21.23 35.80
CA LEU A 200 9.65 21.54 36.79
C LEU A 200 9.71 20.60 38.01
N MET A 201 10.01 19.32 37.78
CA MET A 201 10.07 18.30 38.82
C MET A 201 11.34 18.33 39.67
N ARG A 202 12.45 18.88 39.15
CA ARG A 202 13.78 18.80 39.75
C ARG A 202 13.82 19.33 41.19
N LYS A 203 13.14 20.44 41.47
CA LYS A 203 13.14 21.05 42.82
C LYS A 203 12.57 20.11 43.88
N GLU A 204 11.45 19.45 43.54
CA GLU A 204 10.81 18.52 44.45
C GLU A 204 11.60 17.22 44.57
N ALA A 205 12.17 16.73 43.47
CA ALA A 205 13.01 15.54 43.49
C ALA A 205 14.22 15.71 44.42
N VAL A 206 14.94 16.84 44.34
CA VAL A 206 16.07 17.13 45.23
C VAL A 206 15.65 17.15 46.70
N ARG A 207 14.48 17.74 47.01
CA ARG A 207 13.92 17.77 48.36
C ARG A 207 13.63 16.36 48.89
N LEU A 208 13.00 15.51 48.08
CA LEU A 208 12.70 14.12 48.46
C LEU A 208 13.97 13.29 48.57
N THR A 209 14.93 13.46 47.67
CA THR A 209 16.22 12.78 47.74
C THR A 209 16.95 13.09 49.04
N ALA A 210 17.05 14.36 49.43
CA ALA A 210 17.70 14.75 50.68
C ALA A 210 16.98 14.15 51.92
N ALA A 211 15.65 14.12 51.90
CA ALA A 211 14.85 13.53 52.97
C ALA A 211 15.02 12.00 53.07
N GLU A 212 15.12 11.31 51.94
CA GLU A 212 15.39 9.87 51.87
C GLU A 212 16.85 9.54 52.24
N GLU A 213 17.80 10.40 51.90
CA GLU A 213 19.21 10.22 52.24
C GLU A 213 19.47 10.34 53.76
N GLN A 214 18.82 11.30 54.43
CA GLN A 214 18.89 11.44 55.89
C GLN A 214 18.39 10.21 56.66
N ARG A 215 17.36 9.54 56.15
CA ARG A 215 16.78 8.33 56.75
C ARG A 215 17.41 7.03 56.24
N LYS A 216 18.46 7.13 55.41
CA LYS A 216 19.09 5.98 54.72
C LYS A 216 18.09 5.11 53.95
N GLY A 217 17.10 5.79 53.36
CA GLY A 217 16.01 5.23 52.58
C GLY A 217 16.40 4.91 51.14
N LEU A 218 15.42 4.95 50.25
CA LEU A 218 15.61 4.60 48.84
C LEU A 218 15.91 5.86 48.01
N VAL A 219 17.09 5.90 47.42
CA VAL A 219 17.54 6.99 46.53
C VAL A 219 17.89 6.40 45.17
N ILE A 220 17.20 6.84 44.12
CA ILE A 220 17.50 6.47 42.73
C ILE A 220 18.70 7.29 42.28
N THR A 221 19.80 6.62 41.92
CA THR A 221 21.03 7.26 41.47
C THR A 221 21.04 7.47 39.95
N ASP A 222 20.51 6.50 39.21
CA ASP A 222 20.44 6.56 37.75
C ASP A 222 19.30 5.66 37.29
N ALA A 223 18.46 6.15 36.38
CA ALA A 223 17.42 5.35 35.76
C ALA A 223 17.24 5.73 34.30
N SER A 224 17.17 4.71 33.43
CA SER A 224 16.96 4.88 32.00
C SER A 224 15.80 4.00 31.51
N TYR A 225 15.04 4.55 30.57
CA TYR A 225 13.92 3.87 29.92
C TYR A 225 14.13 3.83 28.41
N GLY A 226 14.14 2.63 27.84
CA GLY A 226 14.36 2.47 26.40
C GLY A 226 14.83 1.07 26.02
N CYS A 227 15.62 0.99 24.94
CA CYS A 227 16.04 -0.26 24.31
C CYS A 227 17.50 -0.64 24.64
N ASN A 228 18.05 -0.13 25.75
CA ASN A 228 19.46 -0.25 26.14
C ASN A 228 20.40 0.34 25.08
N ARG A 229 20.01 1.51 24.54
CA ARG A 229 20.75 2.26 23.51
C ARG A 229 21.21 3.60 24.09
N PRO A 230 22.22 4.26 23.49
CA PRO A 230 22.68 5.58 23.96
C PRO A 230 21.61 6.67 23.90
N ASN A 231 20.50 6.44 23.19
CA ASN A 231 19.40 7.39 23.03
C ASN A 231 18.18 7.02 23.91
N ASP A 232 18.40 6.25 24.98
CA ASP A 232 17.40 5.96 26.01
C ASP A 232 17.11 7.21 26.85
N ILE A 233 15.89 7.30 27.37
CA ILE A 233 15.45 8.47 28.12
C ILE A 233 15.90 8.36 29.56
N ASN A 234 16.44 9.45 30.10
CA ASN A 234 16.76 9.53 31.53
C ASN A 234 15.48 9.80 32.34
N VAL A 235 15.09 8.83 33.17
CA VAL A 235 13.88 8.88 34.00
C VAL A 235 14.20 8.92 35.49
N THR A 236 15.42 9.33 35.87
CA THR A 236 15.89 9.35 37.26
C THR A 236 15.04 10.25 38.16
N VAL A 237 14.77 11.48 37.69
CA VAL A 237 13.99 12.50 38.41
C VAL A 237 12.53 12.06 38.61
N PRO A 238 11.77 11.69 37.56
CA PRO A 238 10.38 11.28 37.75
C PRO A 238 10.26 10.01 38.59
N LEU A 239 11.19 9.06 38.44
CA LEU A 239 11.17 7.82 39.23
C LEU A 239 11.41 8.09 40.73
N GLN A 240 12.30 9.03 41.07
CA GLN A 240 12.51 9.44 42.46
C GLN A 240 11.25 10.04 43.09
N LEU A 241 10.45 10.79 42.32
CA LEU A 241 9.19 11.36 42.79
C LEU A 241 8.12 10.32 43.12
N LEU A 242 8.22 9.12 42.53
CA LEU A 242 7.31 8.00 42.79
C LEU A 242 7.68 7.22 44.06
N VAL A 243 8.86 7.46 44.65
CA VAL A 243 9.28 6.81 45.90
C VAL A 243 8.41 7.29 47.07
N ARG A 244 7.86 6.34 47.82
CA ARG A 244 7.06 6.60 49.03
C ARG A 244 7.51 5.66 50.15
N ASN A 245 7.79 6.22 51.33
CA ASN A 245 8.24 5.46 52.51
C ASN A 245 9.44 4.53 52.21
N SER A 246 10.46 5.05 51.52
CA SER A 246 11.66 4.29 51.12
C SER A 246 11.39 3.04 50.28
N LYS A 247 10.28 3.01 49.54
CA LYS A 247 9.93 1.97 48.58
C LYS A 247 9.44 2.59 47.26
N LEU A 248 9.68 1.90 46.16
CA LEU A 248 9.11 2.21 44.85
C LEU A 248 8.28 0.99 44.41
N ILE A 249 6.99 1.23 44.20
CA ILE A 249 6.03 0.20 43.80
C ILE A 249 5.31 0.69 42.54
N ILE A 250 5.53 -0.02 41.43
CA ILE A 250 4.79 0.14 40.18
C ILE A 250 4.08 -1.19 39.93
N GLN A 251 2.75 -1.12 39.82
CA GLN A 251 1.92 -2.31 39.63
C GLN A 251 2.22 -2.98 38.29
N LYS A 252 1.96 -4.29 38.23
CA LYS A 252 2.03 -5.05 36.98
C LYS A 252 1.00 -4.48 35.99
N ASP A 253 1.32 -4.56 34.69
CA ASP A 253 0.43 -4.15 33.59
C ASP A 253 0.09 -2.64 33.53
N VAL A 254 0.79 -1.81 34.32
CA VAL A 254 0.78 -0.35 34.13
C VAL A 254 1.78 0.00 33.04
N ASP A 255 1.29 0.65 31.98
CA ASP A 255 2.14 1.14 30.91
C ASP A 255 3.11 2.20 31.47
N LYS A 256 4.41 1.88 31.47
CA LYS A 256 5.44 2.79 31.99
C LYS A 256 5.51 4.10 31.21
N ASN A 257 5.08 4.07 29.95
CA ASN A 257 4.92 5.24 29.10
C ASN A 257 3.82 6.22 29.57
N SER A 258 2.85 5.77 30.37
CA SER A 258 1.79 6.64 30.91
C SER A 258 2.19 7.32 32.22
N LEU A 259 3.39 7.05 32.75
CA LEU A 259 3.87 7.68 33.98
C LEU A 259 4.30 9.12 33.72
N ASN A 260 4.07 10.00 34.69
CA ASN A 260 4.47 11.40 34.56
C ASN A 260 5.99 11.51 34.40
N GLY A 261 6.42 12.17 33.32
CA GLY A 261 7.84 12.31 32.98
C GLY A 261 8.42 11.10 32.24
N PHE A 262 7.58 10.20 31.76
CA PHE A 262 7.97 9.15 30.83
C PHE A 262 7.42 9.47 29.44
N TYR A 263 8.18 9.09 28.41
CA TYR A 263 7.66 8.97 27.05
C TYR A 263 8.37 7.81 26.34
N ASP A 264 7.86 7.41 25.18
CA ASP A 264 8.42 6.33 24.38
C ASP A 264 9.00 6.88 23.06
N PRO A 265 10.33 6.84 22.87
CA PRO A 265 10.99 7.27 21.64
C PRO A 265 11.07 6.15 20.59
N PHE A 266 10.81 4.89 20.99
CA PHE A 266 10.94 3.69 20.17
C PHE A 266 9.62 2.89 20.16
N PRO A 267 8.55 3.45 19.56
CA PRO A 267 7.31 2.70 19.40
C PRO A 267 7.59 1.40 18.64
N TYR A 268 6.96 0.31 19.08
CA TYR A 268 7.08 -1.05 18.52
C TYR A 268 8.37 -1.83 18.85
N GLU A 269 9.32 -1.24 19.58
CA GLU A 269 10.45 -2.00 20.12
C GLU A 269 10.18 -2.44 21.57
N GLN A 270 10.82 -3.54 21.99
CA GLN A 270 10.73 -4.03 23.36
C GLN A 270 11.58 -3.15 24.27
N LYS A 271 10.95 -2.56 25.29
CA LYS A 271 11.59 -1.62 26.21
C LYS A 271 11.88 -2.25 27.57
N TRP A 272 12.90 -1.70 28.21
CA TRP A 272 13.30 -2.02 29.57
C TRP A 272 13.45 -0.75 30.40
N LEU A 273 13.13 -0.88 31.69
CA LEU A 273 13.42 0.13 32.70
C LEU A 273 14.63 -0.37 33.50
N LYS A 274 15.75 0.33 33.34
CA LYS A 274 16.96 0.09 34.10
C LYS A 274 17.00 1.07 35.28
N ILE A 275 17.18 0.55 36.48
CA ILE A 275 17.20 1.34 37.71
C ILE A 275 18.43 0.99 38.52
N ARG A 276 19.25 1.99 38.81
CA ARG A 276 20.32 1.93 39.80
C ARG A 276 19.94 2.79 40.98
N TYR A 277 19.99 2.21 42.17
CA TYR A 277 19.52 2.86 43.39
C TYR A 277 20.43 2.54 44.58
N LYS A 278 20.38 3.41 45.58
CA LYS A 278 21.04 3.28 46.86
C LYS A 278 19.96 3.05 47.93
N PHE A 279 20.14 2.01 48.74
CA PHE A 279 19.29 1.73 49.89
C PHE A 279 20.17 1.33 51.07
N ARG A 280 19.99 1.97 52.24
CA ARG A 280 20.84 1.73 53.42
C ARG A 280 22.34 1.78 53.12
N ASP A 281 22.76 2.77 52.35
CA ASP A 281 24.15 2.95 51.90
C ASP A 281 24.72 1.89 50.95
N HIS A 282 23.90 0.93 50.48
CA HIS A 282 24.30 -0.08 49.50
C HIS A 282 23.74 0.24 48.12
N LEU A 283 24.56 0.03 47.09
CA LEU A 283 24.21 0.23 45.69
C LEU A 283 23.62 -1.06 45.09
N HIS A 284 22.49 -0.91 44.39
CA HIS A 284 21.78 -1.98 43.74
C HIS A 284 21.41 -1.59 42.32
N GLU A 285 21.29 -2.58 41.43
CA GLU A 285 20.87 -2.40 40.04
C GLU A 285 19.83 -3.46 39.70
N CYS A 286 18.76 -3.05 38.99
CA CYS A 286 17.79 -3.96 38.42
C CYS A 286 17.35 -3.50 37.03
N ILE A 287 17.01 -4.47 36.19
CA ILE A 287 16.46 -4.27 34.85
C ILE A 287 15.11 -4.96 34.81
N ILE A 288 14.06 -4.23 34.47
CA ILE A 288 12.68 -4.70 34.52
C ILE A 288 12.04 -4.46 33.16
N SER A 289 11.31 -5.45 32.62
CA SER A 289 10.63 -5.30 31.33
C SER A 289 9.46 -4.30 31.40
N GLU A 290 9.00 -3.76 30.27
CA GLU A 290 7.95 -2.73 30.21
C GLU A 290 6.67 -3.07 31.03
N HIS A 291 6.23 -4.33 31.03
CA HIS A 291 4.97 -4.75 31.68
C HIS A 291 5.15 -5.43 33.04
N ASP A 292 6.40 -5.67 33.47
CA ASP A 292 6.66 -6.27 34.78
C ASP A 292 6.53 -5.24 35.91
N ALA A 293 5.99 -5.72 37.04
CA ALA A 293 5.89 -4.96 38.28
C ALA A 293 7.27 -4.54 38.78
N VAL A 294 7.36 -3.33 39.32
CA VAL A 294 8.56 -2.82 40.00
C VAL A 294 8.28 -2.79 41.48
N GLU A 295 9.01 -3.58 42.26
CA GLU A 295 9.00 -3.49 43.72
C GLU A 295 10.45 -3.48 44.20
N ILE A 296 10.91 -2.30 44.62
CA ILE A 296 12.25 -2.09 45.18
C ILE A 296 12.18 -1.29 46.49
N PRO A 297 13.07 -1.53 47.46
CA PRO A 297 14.13 -2.55 47.45
C PRO A 297 13.59 -3.98 47.60
N LYS A 298 14.18 -4.95 46.90
CA LYS A 298 13.92 -6.37 47.14
C LYS A 298 14.61 -6.76 48.45
N GLN A 299 13.86 -7.34 49.40
CA GLN A 299 14.39 -7.78 50.69
C GLN A 299 15.51 -8.80 50.54
#